data_AF-A0A2X2BK60-F1
#
_entry.id   AF-A0A2X2BK60-F1
#
_cell.length_a   1.000
_cell.length_b   1.000
_cell.length_c   1.000
_cell.angle_alpha   90.00
_cell.angle_beta   90.00
_cell.angle_gamma   90.00
#
_symmetry.space_group_name_H-M   'P 1'
#
loop_
_entity.id
_entity.type
_entity.pdbx_description
1 polymer ?
#
loop_
_entity_poly.entity_id
_entity_poly.type
_entity_poly.pdbx_seq_one_letter_code
_entity_poly.pdbx_strand_id
1 'polypeptide(L)'
;MLVVRRWLGSSEGGKQKEVYRRTFRDLIRDYQLAGRARRLAIRKGSPLIGHSLDELHLRSRYGANVVGIERWRRFRRVMVSATGGTELRERDVLLVDMSASEVDLREFCREQMLEPMVLRGEYFF
;
A
#
# COMPACT_ATOMS: atom_id res chain seq x y z
N MET A 1 -6.42 -33.52 -37.36
CA MET A 1 -7.60 -32.79 -36.84
C MET A 1 -7.13 -31.75 -35.83
N LEU A 2 -7.55 -30.50 -36.04
CA LEU A 2 -7.30 -29.32 -35.21
C LEU A 2 -7.89 -29.46 -33.81
N VAL A 3 -7.22 -28.88 -32.81
CA VAL A 3 -7.88 -27.93 -31.89
C VAL A 3 -6.89 -26.81 -31.54
N VAL A 4 -7.00 -25.68 -32.25
CA VAL A 4 -6.50 -24.38 -31.77
C VAL A 4 -7.54 -23.87 -30.78
N ARG A 5 -7.14 -23.74 -29.51
CA ARG A 5 -7.90 -22.97 -28.52
C ARG A 5 -7.24 -21.62 -28.31
N ARG A 6 -7.69 -20.73 -29.19
CA ARG A 6 -7.68 -19.27 -29.12
C ARG A 6 -7.92 -18.79 -27.68
N TRP A 7 -6.88 -18.22 -27.05
CA TRP A 7 -7.02 -17.38 -25.87
C TRP A 7 -6.58 -15.96 -26.24
N LEU A 8 -7.47 -15.26 -26.94
CA LEU A 8 -7.49 -13.80 -26.89
C LEU A 8 -8.29 -13.43 -25.63
N GLY A 9 -7.56 -13.27 -24.52
CA GLY A 9 -8.02 -12.54 -23.34
C GLY A 9 -7.26 -11.21 -23.36
N SER A 10 -8.01 -10.14 -23.60
CA SER A 10 -7.56 -8.78 -23.81
C SER A 10 -6.58 -8.24 -22.76
N SER A 11 -5.83 -7.25 -23.23
CA SER A 11 -4.92 -6.32 -22.56
C SER A 11 -5.26 -5.95 -21.10
N GLU A 12 -4.21 -5.47 -20.42
CA GLU A 12 -4.18 -4.79 -19.11
C GLU A 12 -3.76 -5.62 -17.87
N GLY A 13 -3.20 -6.82 -18.08
CA GLY A 13 -2.68 -7.67 -16.98
C GLY A 13 -1.20 -7.48 -16.61
N GLY A 14 -0.46 -6.58 -17.29
CA GLY A 14 1.00 -6.53 -17.20
C GLY A 14 1.57 -5.94 -15.91
N LYS A 15 0.91 -4.92 -15.33
CA LYS A 15 1.47 -4.19 -14.18
C LYS A 15 1.23 -4.86 -12.82
N GLN A 16 0.15 -5.63 -12.67
CA GLN A 16 -0.20 -6.23 -11.37
C GLN A 16 0.73 -7.38 -10.96
N LYS A 17 1.27 -8.14 -11.92
CA LYS A 17 2.21 -9.25 -11.64
C LYS A 17 3.58 -8.76 -11.15
N GLU A 18 4.02 -7.58 -11.58
CA GLU A 18 5.29 -7.01 -11.11
C GLU A 18 5.20 -6.50 -9.67
N VAL A 19 4.09 -5.86 -9.29
CA VAL A 19 3.91 -5.29 -7.94
C VAL A 19 3.95 -6.38 -6.85
N TYR A 20 3.48 -7.60 -7.14
CA TYR A 20 3.47 -8.70 -6.16
C TYR A 20 4.88 -9.21 -5.76
N ARG A 21 5.92 -8.89 -6.54
CA ARG A 21 7.33 -9.21 -6.22
C ARG A 21 8.08 -8.06 -5.55
N ARG A 22 7.59 -6.82 -5.65
CA ARG A 22 8.30 -5.64 -5.14
C ARG A 22 8.08 -5.49 -3.66
N THR A 23 9.15 -5.38 -2.89
CA THR A 23 9.10 -5.08 -1.46
C THR A 23 8.92 -3.58 -1.21
N PHE A 24 8.60 -3.18 0.02
CA PHE A 24 8.65 -1.76 0.39
C PHE A 24 10.02 -1.13 0.13
N ARG A 25 11.10 -1.90 0.27
CA ARG A 25 12.46 -1.42 -0.03
C ARG A 25 12.59 -1.02 -1.49
N ASP A 26 12.13 -1.89 -2.40
CA ASP A 26 12.14 -1.62 -3.83
C ASP A 26 11.29 -0.39 -4.17
N LEU A 27 10.10 -0.26 -3.58
CA LEU A 27 9.24 0.91 -3.78
C LEU A 27 9.87 2.20 -3.25
N ILE A 28 10.50 2.17 -2.07
CA ILE A 28 11.20 3.33 -1.52
C ILE A 28 12.34 3.77 -2.44
N ARG A 29 13.06 2.81 -3.04
CA ARG A 29 14.15 3.08 -3.99
C ARG A 29 13.62 3.59 -5.34
N ASP A 30 12.68 2.88 -5.95
CA ASP A 30 12.13 3.17 -7.28
C ASP A 30 11.47 4.56 -7.32
N TYR A 31 10.71 4.91 -6.29
CA TYR A 31 10.00 6.18 -6.19
C TYR A 31 10.81 7.27 -5.46
N GLN A 32 12.08 7.00 -5.13
CA GLN A 32 12.97 7.91 -4.39
C GLN A 32 12.31 8.48 -3.13
N LEU A 33 11.60 7.63 -2.39
CA LEU A 33 10.87 8.01 -1.17
C LEU A 33 11.75 7.97 0.08
N ALA A 34 13.06 7.76 -0.07
CA ALA A 34 14.01 7.78 1.03
C ALA A 34 13.87 9.10 1.83
N GLY A 35 13.53 8.99 3.12
CA GLY A 35 13.33 10.14 4.02
C GLY A 35 11.90 10.71 4.08
N ARG A 36 11.05 10.45 3.08
CA ARG A 36 9.66 10.94 3.01
C ARG A 36 8.59 9.86 3.08
N ALA A 37 8.93 8.62 2.72
CA ALA A 37 8.06 7.48 2.92
C ALA A 37 7.79 7.26 4.41
N ARG A 38 6.52 7.03 4.72
CA ARG A 38 6.05 6.75 6.07
C ARG A 38 5.33 5.42 6.07
N ARG A 39 5.70 4.55 7.02
CA ARG A 39 5.04 3.26 7.20
C ARG A 39 4.01 3.38 8.30
N LEU A 40 2.78 3.05 8.01
CA LEU A 40 1.66 3.18 8.92
C LEU A 40 0.96 1.84 9.06
N ALA A 41 0.90 1.29 10.27
CA ALA A 41 0.13 0.09 10.54
C ALA A 41 -1.30 0.45 10.94
N ILE A 42 -2.27 -0.27 10.38
CA ILE A 42 -3.67 -0.12 10.75
C ILE A 42 -3.92 -0.85 12.07
N ARG A 43 -4.27 -0.09 13.12
CA ARG A 43 -4.62 -0.67 14.42
C ARG A 43 -6.02 -1.23 14.42
N LYS A 44 -6.26 -2.16 15.34
CA LYS A 44 -7.61 -2.66 15.63
C LYS A 44 -8.54 -1.50 15.99
N GLY A 45 -9.69 -1.44 15.35
CA GLY A 45 -10.69 -0.38 15.52
C GLY A 45 -10.55 0.79 14.56
N SER A 46 -9.50 0.86 13.73
CA SER A 46 -9.34 1.92 12.73
C SER A 46 -10.57 2.05 11.82
N PRO A 47 -11.08 3.27 11.57
CA PRO A 47 -12.22 3.51 10.68
C PRO A 47 -11.88 3.20 9.22
N LEU A 48 -10.61 2.92 8.89
CA LEU A 48 -10.19 2.52 7.56
C LEU A 48 -10.48 1.04 7.27
N ILE A 49 -10.69 0.21 8.31
CA ILE A 49 -10.88 -1.24 8.15
C ILE A 49 -12.20 -1.51 7.41
N GLY A 50 -12.14 -2.36 6.39
CA GLY A 50 -13.30 -2.74 5.59
C GLY A 50 -13.65 -1.76 4.47
N HIS A 51 -12.92 -0.64 4.38
CA HIS A 51 -13.08 0.33 3.30
C HIS A 51 -11.97 0.17 2.25
N SER A 52 -12.32 0.49 1.01
CA SER A 52 -11.38 0.52 -0.10
C SER A 52 -10.56 1.83 -0.11
N LEU A 53 -9.36 1.80 -0.70
CA LEU A 53 -8.53 3.01 -0.82
C LEU A 53 -9.25 4.15 -1.56
N ASP A 54 -10.10 3.81 -2.53
CA ASP A 54 -10.88 4.76 -3.32
C ASP A 54 -11.95 5.45 -2.45
N GLU A 55 -12.72 4.68 -1.68
CA GLU A 55 -13.75 5.20 -0.77
C GLU A 55 -13.17 6.19 0.26
N LEU A 56 -11.97 5.92 0.75
CA LEU A 56 -11.33 6.72 1.80
C LEU A 56 -10.76 8.04 1.27
N HIS A 57 -10.59 8.17 -0.05
CA HIS A 57 -10.07 9.37 -0.71
C HIS A 57 -8.81 9.94 -0.04
N LEU A 58 -7.92 9.08 0.45
CA LEU A 58 -6.77 9.46 1.30
C LEU A 58 -5.88 10.53 0.65
N ARG A 59 -5.70 10.45 -0.68
CA ARG A 59 -4.95 11.42 -1.46
C ARG A 59 -5.62 12.80 -1.49
N SER A 60 -6.94 12.85 -1.62
CA SER A 60 -7.68 14.12 -1.72
C SER A 60 -7.87 14.76 -0.34
N ARG A 61 -8.20 13.95 0.68
CA ARG A 61 -8.48 14.44 2.04
C ARG A 61 -7.24 14.79 2.85
N TYR A 62 -6.18 13.99 2.72
CA TYR A 62 -5.00 14.08 3.59
C TYR A 62 -3.69 14.24 2.82
N GLY A 63 -3.74 14.37 1.48
CA GLY A 63 -2.56 14.33 0.61
C GLY A 63 -1.72 13.06 0.78
N ALA A 64 -2.31 12.00 1.30
CA ALA A 64 -1.64 10.76 1.64
C ALA A 64 -1.74 9.80 0.45
N ASN A 65 -0.64 9.63 -0.28
CA ASN A 65 -0.58 8.71 -1.40
C ASN A 65 -0.10 7.33 -0.94
N VAL A 66 -0.96 6.32 -1.04
CA VAL A 66 -0.60 4.94 -0.69
C VAL A 66 0.15 4.31 -1.86
N VAL A 67 1.44 4.05 -1.66
CA VAL A 67 2.36 3.50 -2.68
C VAL A 67 2.32 1.98 -2.67
N GLY A 68 2.13 1.37 -1.50
CA GLY A 68 2.10 -0.08 -1.36
C GLY A 68 1.49 -0.53 -0.04
N ILE A 69 0.98 -1.75 -0.02
CA ILE A 69 0.37 -2.37 1.16
C ILE A 69 1.09 -3.67 1.44
N GLU A 70 1.45 -3.89 2.69
CA GLU A 70 2.09 -5.11 3.17
C GLU A 70 1.15 -5.79 4.16
N ARG A 71 0.71 -7.01 3.80
CA ARG A 71 -0.28 -7.77 4.55
C ARG A 71 0.31 -9.04 5.10
N TRP A 72 0.04 -9.35 6.36
CA TRP A 72 0.43 -10.65 6.94
C TRP A 72 -0.52 -11.74 6.45
N ARG A 73 0.00 -12.80 5.84
CA ARG A 73 -0.78 -13.99 5.46
C ARG A 73 -0.10 -15.27 5.91
N ARG A 74 -0.82 -16.06 6.70
CA ARG A 74 -0.39 -17.33 7.31
C ARG A 74 0.94 -17.22 8.06
N PHE A 75 2.06 -17.24 7.33
CA PHE A 75 3.42 -17.28 7.87
C PHE A 75 4.37 -16.24 7.25
N ARG A 76 3.90 -15.40 6.31
CA ARG A 76 4.77 -14.42 5.66
C ARG A 76 4.06 -13.10 5.38
N ARG A 77 4.85 -12.06 5.19
CA ARG A 77 4.40 -10.78 4.65
C ARG A 77 4.27 -10.90 3.14
N VAL A 78 3.16 -10.44 2.60
CA VAL A 78 2.94 -10.37 1.16
C VAL A 78 2.61 -8.94 0.77
N MET A 79 3.10 -8.54 -0.40
CA MET A 79 2.81 -7.25 -0.97
C MET A 79 1.48 -7.31 -1.71
N VAL A 80 0.64 -6.32 -1.41
CA VAL A 80 -0.68 -6.12 -2.00
C VAL A 80 -0.62 -4.83 -2.78
N SER A 81 -1.14 -4.86 -4.00
CA SER A 81 -1.20 -3.68 -4.85
C SER A 81 -2.10 -2.63 -4.20
N ALA A 82 -1.63 -1.38 -4.12
CA ALA A 82 -2.41 -0.25 -3.65
C ALA A 82 -3.32 0.28 -4.78
N THR A 83 -4.31 -0.52 -5.21
CA THR A 83 -5.34 -0.06 -6.16
C THR A 83 -6.55 0.51 -5.42
N GLY A 84 -7.33 1.38 -6.08
CA GLY A 84 -8.53 1.99 -5.48
C GLY A 84 -9.48 0.97 -4.83
N GLY A 85 -9.76 -0.15 -5.51
CA GLY A 85 -10.60 -1.22 -4.99
C GLY A 85 -9.97 -2.12 -3.91
N THR A 86 -8.76 -1.81 -3.43
CA THR A 86 -8.11 -2.61 -2.39
C THR A 86 -8.68 -2.27 -1.02
N GLU A 87 -9.39 -3.23 -0.43
CA GLU A 87 -9.90 -3.14 0.94
C GLU A 87 -8.77 -3.20 1.96
N LEU A 88 -8.79 -2.27 2.91
CA LEU A 88 -7.88 -2.21 4.04
C LEU A 88 -8.35 -3.11 5.18
N ARG A 89 -7.39 -3.75 5.85
CA ARG A 89 -7.64 -4.73 6.91
C ARG A 89 -6.81 -4.41 8.15
N GLU A 90 -7.26 -4.94 9.29
CA GLU A 90 -6.49 -4.88 10.53
C GLU A 90 -5.07 -5.44 10.30
N ARG A 91 -4.05 -4.79 10.88
CA ARG A 91 -2.63 -5.16 10.79
C ARG A 91 -2.00 -5.02 9.42
N ASP A 92 -2.72 -4.46 8.44
CA ASP A 92 -2.07 -4.02 7.21
C ASP A 92 -1.07 -2.92 7.52
N VAL A 93 0.06 -2.96 6.83
CA VAL A 93 1.05 -1.89 6.87
C VAL A 93 1.00 -1.17 5.53
N LEU A 94 0.79 0.14 5.57
CA LEU A 94 0.73 1.01 4.42
C LEU A 94 2.06 1.72 4.26
N LEU A 95 2.59 1.76 3.04
CA LEU A 95 3.65 2.67 2.65
C LEU A 95 3.00 3.90 2.05
N VAL A 96 3.10 5.03 2.74
CA VAL A 96 2.45 6.27 2.35
C VAL A 96 3.52 7.30 2.03
N ASP A 97 3.35 7.99 0.91
CA ASP A 97 4.06 9.22 0.59
C ASP A 97 3.15 10.41 0.95
N MET A 98 3.62 11.24 1.88
CA MET A 98 2.93 12.47 2.32
C MET A 98 3.67 13.73 1.86
N SER A 99 4.51 13.64 0.83
CA SER A 99 5.32 14.76 0.36
C SER A 99 4.54 16.00 -0.10
N ALA A 100 3.24 15.85 -0.41
CA ALA A 100 2.40 16.91 -0.97
C ALA A 100 1.39 17.51 0.01
N SER A 101 1.40 17.13 1.30
CA SER A 101 0.40 17.61 2.26
C SER A 101 1.00 18.38 3.42
N GLU A 102 0.36 19.50 3.75
CA GLU A 102 0.56 20.25 5.00
C GLU A 102 -0.02 19.51 6.21
N VAL A 103 -0.78 18.43 5.97
CA VAL A 103 -1.38 17.62 7.03
C VAL A 103 -0.31 16.92 7.85
N ASP A 104 -0.36 17.15 9.15
CA ASP A 104 0.56 16.56 10.11
C ASP A 104 0.34 15.04 10.19
N LEU A 105 1.38 14.25 9.91
CA LEU A 105 1.33 12.78 10.00
C LEU A 105 0.74 12.32 11.34
N ARG A 106 1.06 13.05 12.41
CA ARG A 106 0.59 12.75 13.76
C ARG A 106 -0.92 12.88 13.89
N GLU A 107 -1.51 13.89 13.25
CA GLU A 107 -2.95 14.11 13.21
C GLU A 107 -3.63 13.00 12.40
N PHE A 108 -3.13 12.72 11.19
CA PHE A 108 -3.63 11.61 10.37
C PHE A 108 -3.59 10.27 11.12
N CYS A 109 -2.49 9.99 11.84
CA CYS A 109 -2.37 8.77 12.64
C CYS A 109 -3.37 8.73 13.80
N ARG A 110 -3.66 9.87 14.42
CA ARG A 110 -4.60 9.96 15.54
C ARG A 110 -6.03 9.75 15.05
N GLU A 111 -6.45 10.47 14.01
CA GLU A 111 -7.82 10.39 13.48
C GLU A 111 -8.14 9.02 12.89
N GLN A 112 -7.19 8.45 12.15
CA GLN A 112 -7.38 7.17 11.48
C GLN A 112 -6.94 5.98 12.33
N MET A 113 -6.59 6.19 13.60
CA MET A 113 -6.07 5.16 14.53
C MET A 113 -4.97 4.30 13.89
N LEU A 114 -3.97 4.96 13.33
CA LEU A 114 -2.79 4.33 12.75
C LEU A 114 -1.63 4.34 13.74
N GLU A 115 -0.72 3.40 13.55
CA GLU A 115 0.53 3.33 14.29
C GLU A 115 1.71 3.62 13.36
N PRO A 116 2.47 4.69 13.59
CA PRO A 116 3.67 4.94 12.81
C PRO A 116 4.71 3.86 13.11
N MET A 117 5.10 3.12 12.08
CA MET A 117 6.15 2.11 12.18
C MET A 117 7.48 2.71 11.74
N VAL A 118 8.48 2.63 12.61
CA VAL A 118 9.84 2.98 12.23
C VAL A 118 10.34 1.98 11.19
N LEU A 119 10.98 2.48 10.13
CA LEU A 119 11.79 1.65 9.23
C LEU A 119 12.94 1.04 10.03
N ARG A 120 12.72 -0.11 10.68
CA ARG A 120 13.80 -0.81 11.41
C ARG A 120 14.66 -1.57 10.42
N GLY A 121 15.99 -1.35 10.50
CA GLY A 121 17.08 -2.24 10.10
C GLY A 121 17.07 -2.74 8.66
N GLU A 122 16.12 -3.59 8.29
CA GLU A 122 16.07 -4.33 7.02
C GLU A 122 15.77 -3.47 5.77
N TYR A 123 15.85 -2.15 5.85
CA TYR A 123 15.63 -1.23 4.72
C TYR A 123 16.83 -0.32 4.43
N PHE A 124 17.86 -0.33 5.28
CA PHE A 124 18.99 0.60 5.22
C PHE A 124 20.35 -0.09 4.96
N PHE A 125 20.35 -1.38 4.64
CA PHE A 125 21.57 -2.14 4.31
C PHE A 125 21.58 -2.53 2.83
#